data_AF-A0A954DKR1-F1
#
_entry.id   AF-A0A954DKR1-F1
#
_cell.length_a   1.000
_cell.length_b   1.000
_cell.length_c   1.000
_cell.angle_alpha   90.00
_cell.angle_beta   90.00
_cell.angle_gamma   90.00
#
_symmetry.space_group_name_H-M   'P 1'
#
loop_
_entity.id
_entity.type
_entity.pdbx_description
1 polymer ?
#
loop_
_entity_poly.entity_id
_entity_poly.type
_entity_poly.pdbx_seq_one_letter_code
_entity_poly.pdbx_strand_id
1 'polypeptide(L)' 'FFGFNADLALQYRGRFDDAGREARPGARRELHEAMRMIAETGAGPREQAVSIGCSIKWKAA' A
#
# COMPACT_ATOMS: atom_id res chain seq x y z
N PHE A 1 1.08 1.10 -3.76
CA PHE A 1 0.12 -0.02 -3.90
C PHE A 1 -1.30 0.52 -3.77
N PHE A 2 -2.29 -0.17 -4.36
CA PHE A 2 -3.70 0.20 -4.31
C PHE A 2 -4.50 -0.97 -3.74
N GLY A 3 -5.20 -0.76 -2.62
CA GLY A 3 -6.03 -1.75 -1.94
C GLY A 3 -7.49 -1.34 -1.95
N PHE A 4 -8.36 -2.25 -2.39
CA PHE A 4 -9.80 -2.01 -2.57
C PHE A 4 -10.62 -2.92 -1.64
N ASN A 5 -11.79 -2.44 -1.21
CA ASN A 5 -12.75 -3.26 -0.48
C ASN A 5 -13.69 -4.03 -1.45
N ALA A 6 -14.67 -4.74 -0.91
CA ALA A 6 -15.63 -5.55 -1.68
C ALA A 6 -16.47 -4.74 -2.69
N ASP A 7 -16.67 -3.45 -2.43
CA ASP A 7 -17.38 -2.52 -3.31
C ASP A 7 -16.48 -1.91 -4.39
N LEU A 8 -15.23 -2.38 -4.50
CA LEU A 8 -14.19 -1.82 -5.37
C LEU A 8 -13.87 -0.35 -5.04
N ALA A 9 -14.15 0.11 -3.82
CA ALA A 9 -13.76 1.42 -3.34
C ALA A 9 -12.30 1.40 -2.86
N LEU A 10 -11.53 2.42 -3.25
CA LEU A 10 -10.13 2.55 -2.84
C LEU A 10 -10.05 2.86 -1.35
N GLN A 11 -9.39 1.98 -0.60
CA GLN A 11 -9.22 2.11 0.85
C GLN A 11 -7.74 2.31 1.25
N TYR A 12 -6.79 1.85 0.43
CA TYR A 12 -5.37 2.03 0.68
C TYR A 12 -4.61 2.47 -0.58
N ARG A 13 -3.79 3.51 -0.44
CA ARG A 13 -2.84 4.00 -1.43
C ARG A 13 -1.52 4.38 -0.75
N GLY A 14 -0.64 3.40 -0.58
CA GLY A 14 0.63 3.62 0.12
C GLY A 14 1.75 2.64 -0.23
N ARG A 15 2.88 2.75 0.47
CA ARG A 15 4.06 1.88 0.35
C ARG A 15 3.77 0.42 0.77
N PHE A 16 4.74 -0.47 0.55
CA PHE A 16 4.63 -1.87 0.94
C PHE A 16 4.89 -2.03 2.44
N ASP A 17 6.05 -1.53 2.87
CA ASP A 17 6.54 -1.48 4.24
C ASP A 17 7.44 -0.24 4.42
N ASP A 18 8.05 -0.09 5.59
CA ASP A 18 8.99 0.98 5.91
C ASP A 18 10.48 0.58 5.74
N ALA A 19 10.77 -0.59 5.15
CA ALA A 19 12.12 -1.12 5.00
C ALA A 19 12.94 -0.32 3.97
N GLY A 20 12.27 0.21 2.94
CA GLY A 20 12.92 0.93 1.84
C GLY A 20 13.43 -0.03 0.76
N ARG A 21 14.67 0.16 0.29
CA ARG A 21 15.24 -0.68 -0.78
C ARG A 21 15.65 -2.07 -0.29
N GLU A 22 16.13 -2.16 0.95
CA GLU A 22 16.67 -3.39 1.53
C GLU A 22 15.75 -3.88 2.64
N ALA A 23 15.58 -5.20 2.70
CA ALA A 23 14.80 -5.82 3.76
C ALA A 23 15.43 -5.51 5.13
N ARG A 24 14.61 -5.04 6.06
CA ARG A 24 15.02 -4.72 7.42
C ARG A 24 14.22 -5.58 8.40
N PRO A 25 14.86 -6.33 9.31
CA PRO A 25 14.16 -7.02 10.38
C PRO A 25 13.28 -6.04 11.17
N GLY A 26 12.03 -6.45 11.43
CA GLY A 26 11.07 -5.61 12.15
C GLY A 26 10.44 -4.47 11.32
N ALA A 27 10.68 -4.42 10.01
CA ALA A 27 9.99 -3.48 9.14
C ALA A 27 8.47 -3.64 9.25
N ARG A 28 7.77 -2.51 9.39
CA ARG A 28 6.32 -2.48 9.52
C ARG A 28 5.67 -2.87 8.20
N ARG A 29 4.83 -3.90 8.22
CA ARG A 29 4.19 -4.46 7.02
C ARG A 29 2.91 -3.69 6.67
N GLU A 30 3.05 -2.43 6.27
CA GLU A 30 1.92 -1.49 6.11
C GLU A 30 0.84 -1.96 5.13
N LEU A 31 1.23 -2.47 3.94
CA LEU A 31 0.26 -2.98 3.00
C LEU A 31 -0.50 -4.18 3.57
N HIS A 32 0.19 -5.10 4.24
CA HIS A 32 -0.42 -6.29 4.81
C HIS A 32 -1.41 -5.93 5.93
N GLU A 33 -1.01 -5.04 6.84
CA GLU A 33 -1.89 -4.53 7.91
C GLU A 33 -3.13 -3.83 7.32
N ALA A 34 -2.95 -3.00 6.30
CA ALA A 34 -4.06 -2.32 5.62
C ALA A 34 -5.03 -3.31 4.96
N MET A 35 -4.51 -4.31 4.21
CA MET A 35 -5.35 -5.31 3.56
C MET A 35 -6.11 -6.17 4.58
N ARG A 36 -5.50 -6.49 5.72
CA ARG A 36 -6.18 -7.19 6.81
C ARG A 36 -7.31 -6.36 7.40
N MET A 37 -7.09 -5.07 7.66
CA MET A 37 -8.14 -4.15 8.14
C MET A 37 -9.29 -4.03 7.12
N ILE A 38 -8.98 -3.92 5.84
CA ILE A 38 -9.99 -3.85 4.76
C ILE A 38 -10.81 -5.14 4.71
N ALA A 39 -10.18 -6.30 4.83
CA ALA A 39 -10.87 -7.58 4.85
C ALA A 39 -11.81 -7.72 6.05
N GLU A 40 -11.40 -7.22 7.22
CA GLU A 40 -12.17 -7.31 8.46
C GLU A 40 -13.30 -6.27 8.55
N THR A 41 -13.11 -5.07 7.98
CA THR A 41 -13.98 -3.91 8.24
C THR A 41 -14.55 -3.22 7.00
N GLY A 42 -14.01 -3.52 5.82
CA GLY A 42 -14.29 -2.79 4.58
C GLY A 42 -13.63 -1.40 4.49
N ALA A 43 -12.94 -0.95 5.54
CA ALA A 43 -12.27 0.35 5.61
C ALA A 43 -10.75 0.20 5.69
N GLY A 44 -10.03 1.16 5.11
CA GLY A 44 -8.57 1.25 5.21
C GLY A 44 -8.09 2.14 6.36
N PRO A 45 -6.78 2.13 6.68
CA PRO A 45 -6.21 3.00 7.68
C PRO A 45 -6.27 4.48 7.23
N ARG A 46 -6.45 5.40 8.19
CA ARG A 46 -6.50 6.85 7.91
C ARG A 46 -5.14 7.41 7.50
N GLU A 47 -4.08 6.94 8.15
CA GLU A 47 -2.71 7.37 7.87
C GLU A 47 -2.05 6.39 6.90
N GLN A 48 -1.50 6.93 5.81
CA GLN A 48 -0.92 6.13 4.73
C GLN A 48 0.33 6.83 4.20
N ALA A 49 1.48 6.14 4.26
CA ALA A 49 2.72 6.66 3.70
C ALA A 49 2.76 6.40 2.19
N VAL A 50 3.09 7.43 1.40
CA VAL A 50 3.16 7.32 -0.06
C VAL A 50 4.21 6.30 -0.49
N SER A 51 3.94 5.58 -1.60
CA SER A 51 4.95 4.74 -2.24
C SER A 51 6.08 5.58 -2.80
N ILE A 52 7.29 5.01 -2.84
CA ILE A 52 8.47 5.58 -3.47
C ILE A 52 9.01 4.56 -4.48
N GLY A 53 9.42 5.03 -5.64
CA GLY A 53 9.99 4.18 -6.68
C GLY A 53 10.33 4.97 -7.94
N CYS A 54 10.90 4.27 -8.92
CA CYS A 54 11.12 4.85 -10.25
C CYS A 54 9.81 5.34 -10.86
N SER A 55 9.89 6.40 -11.66
CA SER A 55 8.76 6.81 -12.50
C SER A 55 8.33 5.70 -13.45
N ILE A 56 7.03 5.65 -13.75
CA ILE A 56 6.49 4.76 -14.79
C ILE A 56 7.17 5.10 -16.11
N LYS A 57 7.66 4.08 -16.81
CA LYS A 57 8.27 4.24 -18.14
C LYS A 57 7.19 4.12 -19.19
N TRP A 58 6.67 5.26 -19.62
CA TRP A 58 5.66 5.35 -20.66
C TRP A 58 6.25 5.04 -22.03
N LYS A 59 5.46 4.42 -22.90
CA LYS A 59 5.83 4.27 -24.31
C LYS A 59 5.86 5.65 -24.97
N ALA A 60 6.76 5.84 -25.93
CA ALA A 60 6.69 6.98 -26.83
C ALA A 60 5.34 6.96 -27.55
N ALA A 61 4.79 8.16 -27.79
CA ALA A 61 3.56 8.34 -28.54
C ALA A 61 3.72 7.92 -30.00
#